data_AF-A0A7W0PT25-F1
#
_entry.id   AF-A0A7W0PT25-F1
#
_cell.length_a   1.000
_cell.length_b   1.000
_cell.length_c   1.000
_cell.angle_alpha   90.00
_cell.angle_beta   90.00
_cell.angle_gamma   90.00
#
_symmetry.space_group_name_H-M   'P 1'
#
loop_
_entity.id
_entity.type
_entity.pdbx_description
1 polymer ?
#
loop_
_entity_poly.entity_id
_entity_poly.type
_entity_poly.pdbx_seq_one_letter_code
_entity_poly.pdbx_strand_id
1 'polypeptide(L)'
;MSAAHDGPQAEPSRRTDPLLTADEVARVLRVTRAWVYTETRACRIPHVRLGRYVRYRRSAVEAWVAELEAASTGEYGPRRLRRIPSD
;
A
#
# COMPACT_ATOMS: atom_id res chain seq x y z
N MET A 1 5.43 0.50 -41.64
CA MET A 1 4.00 0.81 -41.42
C MET A 1 3.50 -0.23 -40.43
N SER A 2 3.41 0.13 -39.14
CA SER A 2 2.15 0.39 -38.41
C SER A 2 1.26 -0.86 -38.34
N ALA A 3 0.85 -1.39 -37.18
CA ALA A 3 0.86 -0.84 -35.83
C ALA A 3 0.93 -1.96 -34.80
N ALA A 4 1.50 -1.60 -33.66
CA ALA A 4 1.55 -2.36 -32.43
C ALA A 4 0.17 -2.94 -32.08
N HIS A 5 0.14 -4.21 -31.70
CA HIS A 5 -0.92 -4.72 -30.84
C HIS A 5 -0.65 -4.20 -29.42
N ASP A 6 -0.81 -2.90 -29.22
CA ASP A 6 -0.91 -2.30 -27.88
C ASP A 6 -2.35 -2.56 -27.39
N GLY A 7 -2.64 -3.83 -27.12
CA GLY A 7 -3.88 -4.22 -26.47
C GLY A 7 -3.89 -3.65 -25.06
N PRO A 8 -5.07 -3.25 -24.52
CA PRO A 8 -5.14 -2.65 -23.20
C PRO A 8 -4.54 -3.63 -22.22
N GLN A 9 -3.50 -3.18 -21.51
CA GLN A 9 -2.86 -3.93 -20.42
C GLN A 9 -3.96 -4.60 -19.62
N ALA A 10 -3.92 -5.92 -19.54
CA ALA A 10 -4.91 -6.69 -18.80
C ALA A 10 -4.91 -6.19 -17.36
N GLU A 11 -5.87 -5.33 -17.03
CA GLU A 11 -6.34 -5.09 -15.67
C GLU A 11 -6.27 -6.44 -14.97
N PRO A 12 -5.56 -6.58 -13.84
CA PRO A 12 -5.50 -7.84 -13.11
C PRO A 12 -6.95 -8.19 -12.79
N SER A 13 -7.56 -9.02 -13.63
CA SER A 13 -8.99 -9.26 -13.55
C SER A 13 -9.22 -9.75 -12.13
N ARG A 14 -10.18 -9.19 -11.39
CA ARG A 14 -10.38 -9.45 -9.94
C ARG A 14 -10.35 -10.93 -9.51
N ARG A 15 -10.47 -11.85 -10.48
CA ARG A 15 -10.28 -13.30 -10.38
C ARG A 15 -8.83 -13.74 -10.09
N THR A 16 -7.81 -12.98 -10.49
CA THR A 16 -6.38 -13.34 -10.31
C THR A 16 -5.71 -12.56 -9.17
N ASP A 17 -6.35 -11.55 -8.59
CA ASP A 17 -5.77 -10.77 -7.49
C ASP A 17 -5.91 -11.51 -6.15
N PRO A 18 -4.83 -12.10 -5.58
CA PRO A 18 -4.94 -12.96 -4.42
C PRO A 18 -5.34 -12.19 -3.15
N LEU A 19 -6.14 -12.85 -2.31
CA LEU A 19 -6.43 -12.37 -0.96
C LEU A 19 -5.34 -12.85 0.01
N LEU A 20 -4.58 -11.91 0.53
CA LEU A 20 -3.50 -12.12 1.48
C LEU A 20 -4.04 -12.14 2.92
N THR A 21 -3.34 -12.89 3.76
CA THR A 21 -3.39 -12.85 5.23
C THR A 21 -2.56 -11.68 5.78
N ALA A 22 -2.72 -11.36 7.06
CA ALA A 22 -1.89 -10.34 7.71
C ALA A 22 -0.39 -10.72 7.71
N ASP A 23 -0.05 -12.01 7.80
CA ASP A 23 1.34 -12.48 7.74
C ASP A 23 1.94 -12.33 6.35
N GLU A 24 1.15 -12.55 5.29
CA GLU A 24 1.58 -12.33 3.91
C GLU A 24 1.79 -10.85 3.63
N VAL A 25 0.89 -9.98 4.08
CA VAL A 25 1.09 -8.53 3.98
C VAL A 25 2.33 -8.09 4.75
N ALA A 26 2.52 -8.60 5.97
CA ALA A 26 3.71 -8.30 6.77
C ALA A 26 5.00 -8.70 6.05
N ARG A 27 5.02 -9.86 5.37
CA ARG A 27 6.15 -10.29 4.54
C ARG A 27 6.37 -9.40 3.32
N VAL A 28 5.29 -9.02 2.63
CA VAL A 28 5.35 -8.14 1.45
C VAL A 28 5.92 -6.77 1.82
N LEU A 29 5.40 -6.16 2.88
CA LEU A 29 5.80 -4.82 3.33
C LEU A 29 7.04 -4.80 4.22
N ARG A 30 7.59 -5.97 4.57
CA ARG A 30 8.73 -6.14 5.51
C ARG A 30 8.48 -5.47 6.87
N VAL A 31 7.27 -5.60 7.40
CA VAL A 31 6.84 -5.08 8.71
C VAL A 31 6.42 -6.22 9.64
N THR A 32 6.10 -5.91 10.90
CA THR A 32 5.55 -6.92 11.81
C THR A 32 4.06 -7.16 11.55
N ARG A 33 3.60 -8.39 11.80
CA ARG A 33 2.15 -8.74 11.79
C ARG A 33 1.33 -7.83 12.72
N ALA A 34 1.88 -7.47 13.89
CA ALA A 34 1.23 -6.58 14.86
C ALA A 34 1.02 -5.16 14.30
N TRP A 35 1.97 -4.67 13.51
CA TRP A 35 1.81 -3.39 12.80
C TRP A 35 0.68 -3.47 11.76
N VAL A 36 0.58 -4.55 10.97
CA VAL A 36 -0.52 -4.73 10.01
C VAL A 36 -1.88 -4.69 10.70
N TYR A 37 -2.03 -5.37 11.84
CA TYR A 37 -3.25 -5.27 12.64
C TYR A 37 -3.51 -3.85 13.16
N THR A 38 -2.45 -3.11 13.47
CA THR A 38 -2.56 -1.70 13.88
C THR A 38 -3.06 -0.80 12.77
N GLU A 39 -2.57 -0.97 11.56
CA GLU A 39 -3.08 -0.24 10.40
C GLU A 39 -4.51 -0.65 10.05
N THR A 40 -4.86 -1.92 10.25
CA THR A 40 -6.21 -2.44 9.97
C THR A 40 -7.24 -1.90 10.96
N ARG A 41 -6.94 -1.93 12.26
CA ARG A 41 -7.83 -1.36 13.30
C ARG A 41 -7.96 0.15 13.19
N ALA A 42 -6.94 0.81 12.62
CA ALA A 42 -6.99 2.23 12.29
C ALA A 42 -7.66 2.52 10.92
N CYS A 43 -8.15 1.49 10.23
CA CYS A 43 -8.76 1.59 8.89
C CYS A 43 -7.88 2.30 7.84
N ARG A 44 -6.55 2.24 7.97
CA ARG A 44 -5.60 2.86 7.05
C ARG A 44 -5.20 1.93 5.91
N ILE A 45 -4.88 0.68 6.22
CA ILE A 45 -4.56 -0.31 5.19
C ILE A 45 -5.86 -0.85 4.56
N PRO A 46 -5.97 -0.89 3.21
CA PRO A 46 -7.15 -1.41 2.52
C PRO A 46 -7.37 -2.89 2.84
N HIS A 47 -8.59 -3.24 3.25
CA HIS A 47 -8.90 -4.61 3.67
C HIS A 47 -10.35 -4.99 3.37
N VAL A 48 -10.61 -6.30 3.32
CA VAL A 48 -11.92 -6.91 3.14
C VAL A 48 -12.25 -7.75 4.38
N ARG A 49 -13.44 -7.54 4.94
CA ARG A 49 -13.96 -8.37 6.04
C ARG A 49 -14.80 -9.53 5.51
N LEU A 50 -14.42 -10.74 5.91
CA LEU A 50 -15.13 -11.99 5.64
C LEU A 50 -15.56 -12.61 6.98
N GLY A 51 -16.51 -11.94 7.65
CA GLY A 51 -16.91 -12.26 9.03
C GLY A 51 -15.80 -11.98 10.05
N ARG A 52 -15.32 -13.03 10.73
CA ARG A 52 -14.20 -12.93 11.69
C ARG A 52 -12.84 -12.77 11.01
N TYR A 53 -12.76 -13.02 9.71
CA TYR A 53 -11.53 -12.97 8.95
C TYR A 53 -11.34 -11.60 8.30
N VAL A 54 -10.10 -11.12 8.32
CA VAL A 54 -9.65 -9.98 7.51
C VAL A 54 -8.72 -10.51 6.42
N ARG A 55 -8.90 -10.02 5.20
CA ARG A 55 -8.03 -10.28 4.05
C ARG A 55 -7.66 -8.98 3.36
N TYR A 56 -6.56 -9.02 2.61
CA TYR A 56 -6.03 -7.87 1.90
C TYR A 56 -5.86 -8.26 0.45
N ARG A 57 -6.41 -7.46 -0.47
CA ARG A 57 -6.11 -7.65 -1.90
C ARG A 57 -4.67 -7.21 -2.14
N ARG A 58 -3.87 -8.02 -2.85
CA ARG A 58 -2.48 -7.67 -3.15
C ARG A 58 -2.42 -6.34 -3.88
N SER A 59 -3.22 -6.18 -4.94
CA SER A 59 -3.24 -4.95 -5.74
C SER A 59 -3.59 -3.71 -4.89
N ALA A 60 -4.53 -3.83 -3.96
CA ALA A 60 -4.96 -2.72 -3.11
C ALA A 60 -3.87 -2.30 -2.11
N VAL A 61 -3.12 -3.27 -1.56
CA VAL A 61 -1.97 -2.96 -0.69
C VAL A 61 -0.86 -2.26 -1.48
N GLU A 62 -0.58 -2.73 -2.70
CA GLU A 62 0.44 -2.12 -3.58
C GLU A 62 0.05 -0.70 -4.00
N ALA A 63 -1.21 -0.48 -4.40
CA ALA A 63 -1.73 0.84 -4.73
C ALA A 63 -1.66 1.81 -3.53
N TRP A 64 -2.01 1.33 -2.34
CA TRP A 64 -1.92 2.13 -1.11
C TRP A 64 -0.49 2.56 -0.79
N VAL A 65 0.51 1.70 -1.01
CA VAL A 65 1.92 2.10 -0.86
C VAL A 65 2.30 3.20 -1.84
N ALA A 66 1.90 3.08 -3.11
CA ALA A 66 2.14 4.11 -4.12
C ALA A 66 1.49 5.46 -3.75
N GLU A 67 0.28 5.44 -3.17
CA GLU A 67 -0.38 6.64 -2.66
C GLU A 67 0.40 7.30 -1.51
N LEU A 68 0.93 6.50 -0.57
CA LEU A 68 1.78 7.01 0.52
C LEU A 68 3.08 7.63 0.00
N GLU A 69 3.70 7.02 -1.00
CA GLU A 69 4.90 7.54 -1.66
C GLU A 69 4.63 8.89 -2.35
N ALA A 70 3.52 8.98 -3.10
CA ALA A 70 3.10 10.20 -3.77
C ALA A 70 2.80 11.32 -2.75
N ALA A 71 2.09 11.01 -1.66
CA ALA A 71 1.81 11.97 -0.59
C ALA A 71 3.10 12.46 0.09
N SER A 72 4.06 11.57 0.35
CA SER A 72 5.33 11.93 0.97
C SER A 72 6.21 12.81 0.07
N THR A 73 6.19 12.56 -1.25
CA THR A 73 7.02 13.30 -2.23
C THR A 73 6.61 14.77 -2.34
N GLY A 74 5.33 15.10 -2.06
CA GLY A 74 4.85 16.48 -2.02
C GLY A 74 5.22 17.26 -0.74
N GLU A 75 5.61 16.56 0.33
CA GLU A 75 5.93 17.18 1.63
C GLU A 75 7.44 17.33 1.91
N TYR A 76 8.31 16.75 1.07
CA TYR A 76 9.76 16.98 1.12
C TYR A 76 10.18 18.24 0.36
N GLY A 77 9.57 19.39 0.67
CA GLY A 77 10.31 20.64 0.63
C GLY A 77 11.45 20.57 1.66
N PRO A 78 12.62 21.21 1.44
CA PRO A 78 13.74 21.09 2.37
C PRO A 78 13.26 21.48 3.75
N ARG A 79 13.31 20.53 4.69
CA ARG A 79 12.99 20.74 6.10
C ARG A 79 13.73 22.02 6.50
N ARG A 80 13.00 23.12 6.73
CA ARG A 80 13.56 24.26 7.45
C ARG A 80 14.06 23.66 8.74
N LEU A 81 15.38 23.58 8.88
CA LEU A 81 16.06 23.34 10.12
C LEU A 81 15.33 24.17 11.16
N ARG A 82 14.59 23.51 12.05
CA ARG A 82 14.27 24.12 13.34
C ARG A 82 15.64 24.49 13.89
N ARG A 83 15.93 25.79 13.95
CA ARG A 83 17.06 26.31 14.73
C ARG A 83 17.00 25.61 16.07
N ILE A 84 17.99 24.80 16.37
CA ILE A 84 18.25 24.35 17.73
C ILE A 84 18.72 25.63 18.44
N PRO A 85 17.99 26.17 19.44
CA PRO A 85 18.53 27.24 20.26
C PRO A 85 19.73 26.67 21.00
N SER A 86 20.89 27.30 20.83
CA SER A 86 22.05 27.07 21.67
C SER A 86 21.81 27.76 23.01
N ASP A 87 21.84 26.97 24.08
CA ASP A 87 22.32 27.37 25.41
C ASP A 87 23.25 26.25 25.89
#